data_AF-A0A523ZYG2-F1
#
_entry.id   AF-A0A523ZYG2-F1
#
_cell.length_a   1.000
_cell.length_b   1.000
_cell.length_c   1.000
_cell.angle_alpha   90.00
_cell.angle_beta   90.00
_cell.angle_gamma   90.00
#
_symmetry.space_group_name_H-M   'P 1'
#
loop_
_entity.id
_entity.type
_entity.pdbx_description
1 polymer ?
#
loop_
_entity_poly.entity_id
_entity_poly.type
_entity_poly.pdbx_seq_one_letter_code
_entity_poly.pdbx_strand_id
1 'polypeptide(L)'
;MTVLRMLADEPLWGYRLMTKIKEDHDVKVGPPVIYPLLDSLEAGGLVEAKETYEGKRKRKIYDITQEGIERVKYYRSILLEFSK
;
A
#
# COMPACT_ATOMS: atom_id res chain seq x y z
N MET A 1 -4.85 -3.07 8.65
CA MET A 1 -3.78 -3.21 7.63
C MET A 1 -4.27 -2.59 6.33
N THR A 2 -4.16 -1.26 6.24
CA THR A 2 -4.90 -0.44 5.27
C THR A 2 -4.12 -0.25 3.97
N VAL A 3 -2.80 -0.09 4.04
CA VAL A 3 -1.96 0.25 2.87
C VAL A 3 -1.91 -0.86 1.82
N LEU A 4 -1.63 -2.11 2.23
CA LEU A 4 -1.59 -3.23 1.28
C LEU A 4 -2.97 -3.48 0.65
N ARG A 5 -4.06 -3.27 1.39
CA ARG A 5 -5.42 -3.33 0.82
C ARG A 5 -5.64 -2.20 -0.19
N MET A 6 -5.28 -0.96 0.13
CA MET A 6 -5.41 0.17 -0.80
C MET A 6 -4.65 -0.08 -2.11
N LEU A 7 -3.46 -0.68 -2.02
CA LEU A 7 -2.68 -1.08 -3.20
C LEU A 7 -3.28 -2.28 -3.96
N ALA A 8 -4.15 -3.07 -3.32
CA ALA A 8 -4.93 -4.10 -4.00
C ALA A 8 -6.07 -3.52 -4.85
N ASP A 9 -6.58 -2.34 -4.46
CA ASP A 9 -7.66 -1.66 -5.17
C ASP A 9 -7.13 -0.90 -6.40
N GLU A 10 -5.98 -0.23 -6.26
CA GLU A 10 -5.32 0.50 -7.35
C GLU A 10 -3.81 0.71 -7.09
N PRO A 11 -2.97 0.78 -8.13
CA PRO A 11 -1.57 1.17 -7.98
C PRO A 11 -1.43 2.64 -7.54
N LEU A 12 -0.60 2.92 -6.54
CA LEU A 12 -0.47 4.26 -5.95
C LEU A 12 0.98 4.66 -5.68
N TRP A 13 1.28 5.97 -5.73
CA TRP A 13 2.55 6.51 -5.25
C TRP A 13 2.43 6.98 -3.78
N GLY A 14 3.56 7.04 -3.08
CA GLY A 14 3.61 7.29 -1.63
C GLY A 14 2.83 8.52 -1.14
N TYR A 15 2.91 9.65 -1.86
CA TYR A 15 2.09 10.83 -1.54
C TYR A 15 0.59 10.58 -1.68
N ARG A 16 0.15 9.90 -2.73
CA ARG A 16 -1.29 9.60 -2.92
C ARG A 16 -1.81 8.67 -1.83
N LEU A 17 -1.01 7.70 -1.38
CA LEU A 17 -1.33 6.88 -0.21
C LEU A 17 -1.54 7.71 1.05
N MET A 18 -0.63 8.65 1.35
CA MET A 18 -0.77 9.55 2.50
C MET A 18 -2.06 10.38 2.43
N THR A 19 -2.38 10.91 1.24
CA THR A 19 -3.62 11.66 1.01
C THR A 19 -4.85 10.77 1.21
N LYS A 20 -4.87 9.57 0.62
CA LYS A 20 -6.02 8.65 0.69
C LYS A 20 -6.27 8.18 2.14
N ILE A 21 -5.22 7.89 2.91
CA ILE A 21 -5.35 7.56 4.34
C ILE A 21 -5.96 8.73 5.13
N LYS A 22 -5.57 9.96 4.81
CA LYS A 22 -6.13 11.16 5.44
C LYS A 22 -7.60 11.36 5.07
N GLU A 23 -7.97 11.09 3.82
CA GLU A 23 -9.36 11.19 3.34
C GLU A 23 -10.26 10.10 3.94
N ASP A 24 -9.82 8.84 3.92
CA ASP A 24 -10.64 7.68 4.30
C ASP A 24 -10.73 7.47 5.82
N HIS A 25 -9.75 7.96 6.58
CA HIS A 25 -9.63 7.66 8.02
C HIS A 25 -9.36 8.89 8.91
N ASP A 26 -9.26 10.09 8.34
CA ASP A 26 -8.85 11.33 9.03
C ASP A 26 -7.45 11.28 9.71
N VAL A 27 -6.68 10.22 9.47
CA VAL A 27 -5.34 10.03 10.04
C VAL A 27 -4.28 10.72 9.19
N LYS A 28 -3.46 11.57 9.80
CA LYS A 28 -2.28 12.15 9.13
C LYS A 28 -1.10 11.20 9.24
N VAL A 29 -0.65 10.66 8.10
CA VAL A 29 0.57 9.87 8.02
C VAL A 29 1.62 10.65 7.23
N GLY A 30 2.83 10.74 7.78
CA GLY A 30 3.94 11.45 7.15
C GLY A 30 4.89 10.54 6.35
N PRO A 31 5.78 11.14 5.53
CA PRO A 31 6.83 10.42 4.82
C PRO A 31 7.67 9.46 5.68
N PRO A 32 8.08 9.80 6.92
CA PRO A 32 8.88 8.91 7.76
C PRO A 32 8.17 7.63 8.19
N VAL A 33 6.85 7.53 7.98
CA VAL A 33 6.05 6.34 8.30
C VAL A 33 5.69 5.58 7.03
N ILE A 34 5.25 6.28 5.98
CA ILE A 34 4.83 5.63 4.74
C ILE A 34 5.98 4.99 3.99
N TYR A 35 7.12 5.65 3.85
CA TYR A 35 8.20 5.08 3.04
C TYR A 35 8.83 3.83 3.67
N PRO A 36 9.14 3.79 4.98
CA PRO A 36 9.61 2.55 5.60
C PRO A 36 8.61 1.41 5.52
N LEU A 37 7.30 1.71 5.60
CA LEU A 37 6.26 0.70 5.42
C LEU A 37 6.26 0.14 3.98
N LEU A 38 6.32 1.01 2.98
CA LEU A 38 6.38 0.60 1.57
C LEU A 38 7.65 -0.21 1.27
N ASP A 39 8.79 0.21 1.79
CA ASP A 39 10.06 -0.51 1.66
C ASP A 39 9.97 -1.90 2.30
N SER A 40 9.32 -2.02 3.47
CA SER A 40 9.09 -3.32 4.11
C SER A 40 8.13 -4.23 3.33
N LEU A 41 7.11 -3.68 2.69
CA LEU A 41 6.18 -4.45 1.85
C LEU A 41 6.88 -4.93 0.56
N GLU A 42 7.71 -4.08 -0.04
CA GLU A 42 8.49 -4.39 -1.24
C GLU A 42 9.56 -5.44 -0.95
N ALA A 43 10.32 -5.27 0.15
CA ALA A 43 11.30 -6.27 0.61
C ALA A 43 10.65 -7.62 0.95
N GLY A 44 9.38 -7.60 1.40
CA GLY A 44 8.58 -8.80 1.64
C GLY A 44 7.91 -9.39 0.39
N GLY A 45 8.16 -8.85 -0.80
CA GLY A 45 7.58 -9.34 -2.06
C GLY A 45 6.09 -9.09 -2.23
N LEU A 46 5.45 -8.32 -1.34
CA LEU A 46 4.00 -8.10 -1.36
C LEU A 46 3.57 -6.99 -2.32
N VAL A 47 4.48 -6.10 -2.65
CA VAL A 47 4.30 -5.03 -3.63
C VAL A 47 5.53 -4.94 -4.50
N GLU A 48 5.35 -4.48 -5.73
CA GLU A 48 6.44 -4.12 -6.63
C GLU A 48 6.39 -2.63 -6.90
N ALA A 49 7.54 -2.03 -7.20
CA ALA A 49 7.62 -0.62 -7.50
C ALA A 49 8.13 -0.36 -8.92
N LYS A 50 7.43 0.51 -9.63
CA LYS A 50 7.78 0.98 -10.96
C LYS A 50 8.10 2.47 -10.91
N GLU A 51 9.28 2.83 -11.40
CA GLU A 51 9.66 4.22 -11.56
C GLU A 51 9.03 4.77 -12.83
N THR A 52 8.28 5.87 -12.69
CA THR A 52 7.62 6.55 -13.79
C THR A 52 8.06 8.00 -13.83
N TYR A 53 8.16 8.53 -15.06
CA TYR A 53 8.49 9.92 -15.30
C TYR A 53 7.25 10.65 -15.77
N GLU A 54 6.72 11.54 -14.92
CA GLU A 54 5.73 12.53 -15.34
C GLU A 54 6.47 13.85 -15.61
N GLY A 55 6.86 14.04 -16.88
CA GLY A 55 7.70 15.17 -17.28
C GLY A 55 9.06 15.15 -16.59
N LYS A 56 9.33 16.17 -15.77
CA LYS A 56 10.59 16.28 -14.99
C LYS A 56 10.54 15.59 -13.63
N ARG A 57 9.38 15.10 -13.19
CA ARG A 57 9.19 14.53 -11.85
C ARG A 57 9.25 13.01 -11.93
N LYS A 58 10.22 12.43 -11.24
CA LYS A 58 10.32 11.00 -10.99
C LYS A 58 9.34 10.61 -9.88
N ARG A 59 8.50 9.59 -10.12
CA ARG A 59 7.61 9.02 -9.11
C ARG A 59 7.79 7.51 -9.06
N LYS A 60 7.77 6.97 -7.84
CA LYS A 60 7.74 5.52 -7.59
C LYS A 60 6.28 5.12 -7.35
N ILE A 61 5.72 4.36 -8.28
CA ILE A 61 4.37 3.78 -8.20
C ILE A 61 4.49 2.38 -7.63
N TYR A 62 3.70 2.07 -6.62
CA TYR A 62 3.64 0.75 -6.01
C TYR A 62 2.41 0.03 -6.53
N ASP A 63 2.59 -1.23 -6.92
CA ASP A 63 1.54 -2.13 -7.39
C ASP A 63 1.57 -3.40 -6.55
N ILE A 64 0.41 -4.02 -6.33
CA ILE A 64 0.34 -5.24 -5.53
C ILE A 64 0.85 -6.44 -6.34
N THR A 65 1.61 -7.33 -5.70
CA THR A 65 1.98 -8.60 -6.33
C THR A 65 0.91 -9.66 -6.12
N GLN A 66 1.00 -10.78 -6.83
CA GLN A 66 0.13 -11.93 -6.58
C GLN A 66 0.25 -12.42 -5.13
N GLU A 67 1.46 -12.42 -4.55
CA GLU A 67 1.67 -12.78 -3.15
C GLU A 67 0.99 -11.78 -2.20
N GLY A 68 1.07 -10.48 -2.52
CA GLY A 68 0.36 -9.43 -1.79
C GLY A 68 -1.16 -9.65 -1.77
N ILE A 69 -1.75 -10.02 -2.91
CA ILE A 69 -3.19 -10.31 -3.02
C ILE A 69 -3.58 -11.49 -2.13
N GLU A 70 -2.84 -12.61 -2.19
CA GLU A 70 -3.11 -13.77 -1.34
C GLU A 70 -2.96 -13.42 0.14
N ARG A 71 -2.00 -12.56 0.48
CA ARG A 71 -1.82 -12.08 1.85
C ARG A 71 -3.01 -11.26 2.34
N VAL A 72 -3.57 -10.38 1.50
CA VAL A 72 -4.78 -9.60 1.85
C VAL A 72 -5.97 -10.54 2.08
N LYS A 73 -6.16 -11.56 1.24
CA LYS A 73 -7.22 -12.56 1.40
C LYS A 73 -7.06 -13.34 2.70
N TYR A 74 -5.84 -13.78 3.01
CA TYR A 74 -5.53 -14.49 4.26
C TYR A 74 -5.83 -13.65 5.51
N TYR A 75 -5.43 -12.38 5.53
CA TYR A 75 -5.79 -11.50 6.65
C TYR A 75 -7.31 -11.29 6.77
N ARG A 76 -8.02 -11.26 5.63
CA ARG A 76 -9.48 -11.14 5.61
C ARG A 76 -10.16 -12.38 6.19
N SER A 77 -9.71 -13.59 5.85
CA SER A 77 -10.29 -14.82 6.39
C SER A 77 -10.13 -14.89 7.90
N ILE A 78 -8.94 -14.56 8.41
CA ILE A 78 -8.65 -14.50 9.84
C ILE A 78 -9.59 -13.53 10.56
N LEU A 79 -9.74 -12.31 10.05
CA LEU A 79 -10.62 -11.30 10.67
C LEU A 79 -12.09 -11.74 10.73
N LEU A 80 -12.56 -12.48 9.72
CA LEU A 80 -13.92 -13.02 9.68
C LEU A 80 -14.10 -14.17 10.67
N GLU A 81 -13.07 -14.97 10.91
CA GLU A 81 -13.09 -16.05 11.91
C GLU A 81 -13.19 -15.49 13.33
N PHE A 82 -12.47 -14.41 13.64
CA PHE A 82 -12.51 -13.78 14.97
C PHE A 82 -13.74 -12.89 15.22
N SER A 83 -14.54 -12.60 14.18
CA SER A 83 -15.79 -11.83 14.30
C SER A 83 -17.02 -12.72 14.56
N LYS A 84 -16.83 -14.04 14.67
CA LYS A 84 -17.84 -15.01 15.13
C LYS A 84 -17.73 -15.20 16.64
#